data_AF-A0A5J9VWB8-F1
#
_entry.id   AF-A0A5J9VWB8-F1
#
_cell.length_a   1.000
_cell.length_b   1.000
_cell.length_c   1.000
_cell.angle_alpha   90.00
_cell.angle_beta   90.00
_cell.angle_gamma   90.00
#
_symmetry.space_group_name_H-M   'P 1'
#
loop_
_entity.id
_entity.type
_entity.pdbx_description
1 polymer ?
#
loop_
_entity_poly.entity_id
_entity_poly.type
_entity_poly.pdbx_seq_one_letter_code
_entity_poly.pdbx_strand_id
1 'polypeptide(L)'
;MAKKKKGLVAAFKRQHFLRSADSEFFYVGFSDVYELFNFDALDVSILRCYTLSMIKEARAKSFSVGFLDPEVMTLSTICDDKSYVVDYVTRAFGKYAKKKCIMFAHNPENHWILIAIVPEWHKVLFLDSYRSSPRNHAMLKDVIDEAFLSYCSAYGMPHKKLTYVTKFPCHQQGCTQECGFYTAHHMRLALGLLNVERAEQFEVLTTSLKRPVLEDIREQISWFIMSEIVDKNGEFYCKRQSTSAVANITAPRLHFLEWSDAYRPSFVQFGNIARLRHLGNLHFLVYGDDFVCNLASLMLLQRFKVIDCLMITLLYPPEIDDYQYLMDAMTVLPEFTILHLVVIANGHAFGASSFHVLRMCTSIRKLVLKFSAHSNFEAPTACSSGCICDQSSNWKTEELIFNRLQEIQIKELRGSEHEFSFVKRLFSWATALKQVTVTFSSAVTESKMELMQMFQSISRPGICMKF
;
A
#
# COMPACT_ATOMS: atom_id res chain seq x y z
N MET A 1 -7.22 -26.61 -16.60
CA MET A 1 -7.53 -25.85 -15.38
C MET A 1 -7.08 -24.41 -15.57
N ALA A 2 -7.99 -23.44 -15.64
CA ALA A 2 -7.64 -22.03 -15.75
C ALA A 2 -6.91 -21.60 -14.47
N LYS A 3 -5.68 -21.07 -14.59
CA LYS A 3 -4.97 -20.44 -13.46
C LYS A 3 -5.90 -19.39 -12.85
N LYS A 4 -6.19 -19.49 -11.54
CA LYS A 4 -6.90 -18.44 -10.81
C LYS A 4 -6.13 -17.13 -11.03
N LYS A 5 -6.75 -16.15 -11.69
CA LYS A 5 -6.18 -14.81 -11.87
C LYS A 5 -6.04 -14.16 -10.48
N LYS A 6 -4.80 -13.89 -10.02
CA LYS A 6 -4.48 -13.27 -8.72
C LYS A 6 -4.48 -11.72 -8.81
N GLY A 7 -5.56 -11.09 -8.34
CA GLY A 7 -5.72 -9.65 -8.46
C GLY A 7 -7.04 -9.15 -7.90
N LEU A 8 -7.34 -7.87 -8.16
CA LEU A 8 -8.55 -7.18 -7.73
C LEU A 8 -9.59 -7.17 -8.87
N VAL A 9 -10.85 -6.89 -8.51
CA VAL A 9 -11.93 -6.73 -9.50
C VAL A 9 -12.62 -5.39 -9.27
N ALA A 10 -12.46 -4.46 -10.18
CA ALA A 10 -13.17 -3.18 -10.15
C ALA A 10 -14.55 -3.37 -10.78
N ALA A 11 -15.61 -2.96 -10.08
CA ALA A 11 -16.96 -2.85 -10.62
C ALA A 11 -17.21 -1.43 -11.11
N PHE A 12 -17.85 -1.26 -12.25
CA PHE A 12 -18.26 0.06 -12.72
C PHE A 12 -19.65 -0.03 -13.36
N LYS A 13 -20.35 1.11 -13.41
CA LYS A 13 -21.70 1.21 -13.99
C LYS A 13 -21.62 1.73 -15.41
N ARG A 14 -22.65 1.47 -16.23
CA ARG A 14 -22.75 2.00 -17.60
C ARG A 14 -22.43 3.48 -17.73
N GLN A 15 -22.80 4.31 -16.76
CA GLN A 15 -22.59 5.75 -16.83
C GLN A 15 -21.13 6.19 -16.74
N HIS A 16 -20.22 5.33 -16.25
CA HIS A 16 -18.80 5.67 -16.11
C HIS A 16 -18.08 5.56 -17.46
N PHE A 17 -18.36 4.49 -18.21
CA PHE A 17 -17.70 4.20 -19.48
C PHE A 17 -18.64 4.09 -20.67
N LEU A 18 -19.92 4.49 -20.56
CA LEU A 18 -20.92 4.42 -21.64
C LEU A 18 -21.12 3.02 -22.24
N ARG A 19 -20.92 2.00 -21.41
CA ARG A 19 -21.09 0.60 -21.80
C ARG A 19 -22.56 0.17 -21.78
N SER A 20 -22.87 -0.92 -22.48
CA SER A 20 -24.24 -1.37 -22.68
C SER A 20 -24.83 -2.04 -21.43
N ALA A 21 -24.07 -2.70 -20.58
CA ALA A 21 -24.60 -3.35 -19.37
C ALA A 21 -24.64 -2.38 -18.17
N ASP A 22 -25.66 -2.51 -17.32
CA ASP A 22 -25.84 -1.63 -16.15
C ASP A 22 -24.68 -1.68 -15.16
N SER A 23 -24.01 -2.83 -15.07
CA SER A 23 -22.82 -3.03 -14.26
C SER A 23 -21.87 -4.00 -14.96
N GLU A 24 -20.61 -3.61 -15.05
CA GLU A 24 -19.52 -4.38 -15.63
C GLU A 24 -18.34 -4.43 -14.66
N PHE A 25 -17.38 -5.29 -14.97
CA PHE A 25 -16.24 -5.53 -14.11
C PHE A 25 -14.99 -5.67 -14.97
N PHE A 26 -13.87 -5.18 -14.44
CA PHE A 26 -12.58 -5.51 -15.00
C PHE A 26 -11.62 -5.93 -13.90
N TYR A 27 -10.65 -6.71 -14.31
CA TYR A 27 -9.66 -7.29 -13.43
C TYR A 27 -8.41 -6.42 -13.42
N VAL A 28 -7.86 -6.20 -12.22
CA VAL A 28 -6.59 -5.49 -12.00
C VAL A 28 -5.61 -6.49 -11.43
N GLY A 29 -4.62 -6.92 -12.22
CA GLY A 29 -3.65 -7.92 -11.79
C GLY A 29 -2.69 -7.35 -10.75
N PHE A 30 -2.24 -8.21 -9.81
CA PHE A 30 -1.16 -7.79 -8.91
C PHE A 30 0.17 -7.56 -9.64
N SER A 31 0.37 -8.16 -10.83
CA SER A 31 1.46 -7.79 -11.75
C SER A 31 1.36 -6.33 -12.18
N ASP A 32 0.17 -5.91 -12.58
CA ASP A 32 -0.09 -4.59 -13.12
C ASP A 32 0.05 -3.53 -12.01
N VAL A 33 -0.35 -3.87 -10.78
CA VAL A 33 -0.08 -3.07 -9.59
C VAL A 33 1.43 -3.03 -9.30
N TYR A 34 2.16 -4.14 -9.42
CA TYR A 34 3.61 -4.14 -9.23
C TYR A 34 4.32 -3.23 -10.25
N GLU A 35 3.92 -3.25 -11.51
CA GLU A 35 4.44 -2.35 -12.56
C GLU A 35 4.17 -0.88 -12.22
N LEU A 36 2.95 -0.56 -11.73
CA LEU A 36 2.62 0.77 -11.22
C LEU A 36 3.56 1.22 -10.08
N PHE A 37 3.90 0.35 -9.14
CA PHE A 37 4.78 0.71 -8.03
C PHE A 37 6.25 0.90 -8.43
N ASN A 38 6.68 0.22 -9.50
CA ASN A 38 8.04 0.26 -10.01
C ASN A 38 8.25 1.25 -11.17
N PHE A 39 7.23 2.05 -11.51
CA PHE A 39 7.27 3.01 -12.62
C PHE A 39 7.56 2.36 -13.98
N ASP A 40 7.01 1.17 -14.18
CA ASP A 40 7.12 0.42 -15.42
C ASP A 40 5.91 0.67 -16.34
N ALA A 41 5.82 -0.08 -17.44
CA ALA A 41 4.72 -0.01 -18.40
C ALA A 41 3.36 -0.23 -17.73
N LEU A 42 2.50 0.80 -17.73
CA LEU A 42 1.16 0.66 -17.19
C LEU A 42 0.27 -0.16 -18.12
N ASP A 43 -0.37 -1.17 -17.57
CA ASP A 43 -1.41 -1.94 -18.25
C ASP A 43 -2.71 -1.13 -18.46
N VAL A 44 -3.55 -1.58 -19.39
CA VAL A 44 -4.88 -1.02 -19.64
C VAL A 44 -5.74 -1.01 -18.37
N SER A 45 -5.65 -2.02 -17.51
CA SER A 45 -6.41 -2.08 -16.25
C SER A 45 -6.05 -0.92 -15.32
N ILE A 46 -4.78 -0.53 -15.26
CA ILE A 46 -4.31 0.60 -14.44
C ILE A 46 -4.79 1.93 -15.03
N LEU A 47 -4.74 2.10 -16.34
CA LEU A 47 -5.28 3.31 -16.99
C LEU A 47 -6.80 3.41 -16.89
N ARG A 48 -7.52 2.29 -16.83
CA ARG A 48 -8.96 2.29 -16.51
C ARG A 48 -9.21 2.76 -15.09
N CYS A 49 -8.44 2.28 -14.11
CA CYS A 49 -8.50 2.80 -12.73
C CYS A 49 -8.27 4.31 -12.69
N TYR A 50 -7.23 4.80 -13.39
CA TYR A 50 -6.95 6.22 -13.47
C TYR A 50 -8.08 7.02 -14.14
N THR A 51 -8.62 6.51 -15.25
CA THR A 51 -9.72 7.16 -15.98
C THR A 51 -10.98 7.23 -15.11
N LEU A 52 -11.29 6.18 -14.33
CA LEU A 52 -12.40 6.19 -13.37
C LEU A 52 -12.18 7.21 -12.24
N SER A 53 -10.95 7.34 -11.75
CA SER A 53 -10.57 8.39 -10.80
C SER A 53 -10.84 9.78 -11.37
N MET A 54 -10.41 10.03 -12.61
CA MET A 54 -10.66 11.28 -13.33
C MET A 54 -12.15 11.55 -13.58
N ILE A 55 -12.96 10.52 -13.89
CA ILE A 55 -14.42 10.64 -14.02
C ILE A 55 -15.04 11.08 -12.70
N LYS A 56 -14.63 10.47 -11.58
CA LYS A 56 -15.13 10.82 -10.24
C LYS A 56 -14.75 12.24 -9.86
N GLU A 57 -13.51 12.63 -10.11
CA GLU A 57 -13.02 13.99 -9.89
C GLU A 57 -13.76 15.02 -10.76
N ALA A 58 -13.92 14.74 -12.05
CA ALA A 58 -14.64 15.63 -12.97
C ALA A 58 -16.11 15.80 -12.57
N ARG A 59 -16.76 14.76 -12.05
CA ARG A 59 -18.11 14.86 -11.50
C ARG A 59 -18.13 15.73 -10.24
N ALA A 60 -17.19 15.54 -9.31
CA ALA A 60 -17.11 16.31 -8.07
C ALA A 60 -16.81 17.81 -8.32
N LYS A 61 -15.90 18.11 -9.25
CA LYS A 61 -15.49 19.47 -9.62
C LYS A 61 -16.33 20.07 -10.76
N SER A 62 -17.34 19.35 -11.25
CA SER A 62 -18.19 19.75 -12.37
C SER A 62 -17.43 20.14 -13.64
N PHE A 63 -16.33 19.46 -13.94
CA PHE A 63 -15.57 19.72 -15.16
C PHE A 63 -16.39 19.41 -16.42
N SER A 64 -16.27 20.28 -17.42
CA SER A 64 -16.92 20.13 -18.72
C SER A 64 -16.14 19.19 -19.65
N VAL A 65 -15.87 17.99 -19.16
CA VAL A 65 -15.12 16.94 -19.86
C VAL A 65 -15.88 15.61 -19.84
N GLY A 66 -15.73 14.81 -20.89
CA GLY A 66 -16.14 13.42 -20.98
C GLY A 66 -14.93 12.50 -21.13
N PHE A 67 -15.06 11.25 -20.67
CA PHE A 67 -13.99 10.24 -20.78
C PHE A 67 -14.52 8.99 -21.49
N LEU A 68 -13.65 8.35 -22.29
CA LEU A 68 -13.92 7.03 -22.88
C LEU A 68 -13.07 5.95 -22.20
N ASP A 69 -13.56 4.71 -22.22
CA ASP A 69 -12.86 3.53 -21.72
C ASP A 69 -11.57 3.25 -22.52
N PRO A 70 -10.38 3.28 -21.89
CA PRO A 70 -9.13 2.91 -22.53
C PRO A 70 -9.15 1.53 -23.20
N GLU A 71 -9.89 0.56 -22.65
CA GLU A 71 -9.99 -0.80 -23.23
C GLU A 71 -10.64 -0.77 -24.61
N VAL A 72 -11.76 -0.05 -24.75
CA VAL A 72 -12.49 0.07 -26.01
C VAL A 72 -11.69 0.85 -27.06
N MET A 73 -10.84 1.76 -26.60
CA MET A 73 -10.06 2.65 -27.44
C MET A 73 -8.64 2.13 -27.73
N THR A 74 -8.37 0.83 -27.62
CA THR A 74 -7.08 0.24 -28.08
C THR A 74 -7.13 -0.08 -29.57
N LEU A 75 -5.97 -0.15 -30.25
CA LEU A 75 -5.94 -0.62 -31.64
C LEU A 75 -6.43 -2.06 -31.76
N SER A 76 -6.11 -2.92 -30.78
CA SER A 76 -6.60 -4.31 -30.76
C SER A 76 -8.12 -4.36 -30.85
N THR A 77 -8.83 -3.64 -29.97
CA THR A 77 -10.31 -3.64 -29.98
C THR A 77 -10.89 -3.01 -31.25
N ILE A 78 -10.25 -1.99 -31.81
CA ILE A 78 -10.66 -1.40 -33.10
C ILE A 78 -10.51 -2.40 -34.24
N CYS A 79 -9.42 -3.17 -34.27
CA CYS A 79 -9.19 -4.20 -35.28
C CYS A 79 -10.13 -5.40 -35.11
N ASP A 80 -10.46 -5.76 -33.87
CA ASP A 80 -11.35 -6.87 -33.57
C ASP A 80 -12.81 -6.57 -33.94
N ASP A 81 -13.31 -5.38 -33.61
CA ASP A 81 -14.69 -4.96 -33.91
C ASP A 81 -14.82 -3.45 -34.11
N LYS A 82 -14.46 -2.97 -35.31
CA LYS A 82 -14.57 -1.55 -35.69
C LYS A 82 -15.99 -1.02 -35.51
N SER A 83 -17.02 -1.77 -35.92
CA SER A 83 -18.41 -1.32 -35.88
C SER A 83 -18.88 -1.06 -34.44
N TYR A 84 -18.49 -1.94 -33.51
CA TYR A 84 -18.75 -1.75 -32.09
C TYR A 84 -18.11 -0.47 -31.55
N VAL A 85 -16.84 -0.21 -31.91
CA VAL A 85 -16.14 1.01 -31.45
C VAL A 85 -16.77 2.27 -32.07
N VAL A 86 -17.15 2.25 -33.35
CA VAL A 86 -17.85 3.37 -34.01
C VAL A 86 -19.16 3.68 -33.30
N ASP A 87 -19.99 2.69 -33.02
CA ASP A 87 -21.26 2.86 -32.30
C ASP A 87 -21.03 3.39 -30.86
N TYR A 88 -20.01 2.86 -30.18
CA TYR A 88 -19.58 3.35 -28.87
C TYR A 88 -19.17 4.84 -28.88
N VAL A 89 -18.32 5.25 -29.82
CA VAL A 89 -17.87 6.64 -29.96
C VAL A 89 -19.02 7.55 -30.40
N THR A 90 -19.93 7.07 -31.25
CA THR A 90 -21.14 7.80 -31.69
C THR A 90 -22.02 8.15 -30.50
N ARG A 91 -22.28 7.18 -29.60
CA ARG A 91 -23.01 7.44 -28.35
C ARG A 91 -22.27 8.42 -27.46
N ALA A 92 -20.94 8.37 -27.42
CA ALA A 92 -20.15 9.30 -26.62
C ALA A 92 -20.27 10.74 -27.14
N PHE A 93 -20.25 10.97 -28.44
CA PHE A 93 -20.53 12.30 -29.02
C PHE A 93 -21.91 12.82 -28.59
N GLY A 94 -22.95 11.99 -28.66
CA GLY A 94 -24.28 12.38 -28.19
C GLY A 94 -24.33 12.67 -26.69
N LYS A 95 -23.76 11.79 -25.86
CA LYS A 95 -23.76 11.93 -24.40
C LYS A 95 -22.97 13.16 -23.93
N TYR A 96 -21.87 13.45 -24.61
CA TYR A 96 -20.94 14.52 -24.26
C TYR A 96 -21.09 15.75 -25.16
N ALA A 97 -22.19 15.89 -25.90
CA ALA A 97 -22.43 17.01 -26.82
C ALA A 97 -22.32 18.41 -26.17
N LYS A 98 -22.58 18.51 -24.85
CA LYS A 98 -22.46 19.74 -24.07
C LYS A 98 -21.13 19.88 -23.32
N LYS A 99 -20.22 18.90 -23.44
CA LYS A 99 -18.90 18.94 -22.81
C LYS A 99 -17.93 19.64 -23.77
N LYS A 100 -17.00 20.43 -23.21
CA LYS A 100 -15.97 21.12 -24.01
C LYS A 100 -14.96 20.14 -24.61
N CYS A 101 -14.66 19.05 -23.90
CA CYS A 101 -13.65 18.09 -24.32
C CYS A 101 -14.07 16.64 -24.04
N ILE A 102 -13.63 15.71 -24.89
CA ILE A 102 -13.72 14.27 -24.68
C ILE A 102 -12.31 13.71 -24.72
N MET A 103 -11.90 12.97 -23.69
CA MET A 103 -10.53 12.47 -23.53
C MET A 103 -10.49 10.94 -23.41
N PHE A 104 -9.45 10.31 -23.93
CA PHE A 104 -9.18 8.90 -23.69
C PHE A 104 -7.71 8.54 -23.94
N ALA A 105 -7.24 7.54 -23.20
CA ALA A 105 -5.97 6.88 -23.50
C ALA A 105 -6.16 5.92 -24.68
N HIS A 106 -5.27 6.01 -25.66
CA HIS A 106 -5.23 5.11 -26.82
C HIS A 106 -3.90 4.36 -26.84
N ASN A 107 -3.95 3.06 -27.15
CA ASN A 107 -2.77 2.24 -27.37
C ASN A 107 -2.73 1.80 -28.84
N PRO A 108 -1.96 2.49 -29.70
CA PRO A 108 -1.75 2.06 -31.08
C PRO A 108 -0.92 0.77 -31.17
N GLU A 109 0.14 0.63 -30.38
CA GLU A 109 1.02 -0.55 -30.40
C GLU A 109 2.01 -0.51 -29.22
N ASN A 110 1.64 -1.11 -28.08
CA ASN A 110 2.43 -1.14 -26.84
C ASN A 110 2.97 0.23 -26.36
N HIS A 111 2.25 1.31 -26.64
CA HIS A 111 2.61 2.66 -26.19
C HIS A 111 1.36 3.47 -25.96
N TRP A 112 1.21 4.06 -24.79
CA TRP A 112 0.04 4.86 -24.46
C TRP A 112 0.21 6.31 -24.91
N ILE A 113 -0.85 6.84 -25.51
CA ILE A 113 -0.98 8.27 -25.85
C ILE A 113 -2.33 8.80 -25.37
N LEU A 114 -2.41 10.10 -25.13
CA LEU A 114 -3.70 10.76 -24.88
C LEU A 114 -4.27 11.31 -26.19
N ILE A 115 -5.55 11.06 -26.40
CA ILE A 115 -6.37 11.72 -27.42
C ILE A 115 -7.37 12.65 -26.75
N ALA A 116 -7.41 13.90 -27.20
CA ALA A 116 -8.38 14.90 -26.75
C ALA A 116 -9.18 15.42 -27.95
N ILE A 117 -10.47 15.12 -27.99
CA ILE A 117 -11.42 15.65 -28.96
C ILE A 117 -12.02 16.94 -28.39
N VAL A 118 -11.93 18.03 -29.13
CA VAL A 118 -12.54 19.32 -28.78
C VAL A 118 -13.58 19.66 -29.86
N PRO A 119 -14.85 19.26 -29.67
CA PRO A 119 -15.88 19.34 -30.71
C PRO A 119 -16.09 20.76 -31.25
N GLU A 120 -16.08 21.76 -30.36
CA GLU A 120 -16.24 23.17 -30.73
C GLU A 120 -15.18 23.63 -31.74
N TRP A 121 -13.93 23.21 -31.53
CA TRP A 121 -12.81 23.54 -32.42
C TRP A 121 -12.77 22.67 -33.67
N HIS A 122 -13.56 21.60 -33.72
CA HIS A 122 -13.48 20.55 -34.73
C HIS A 122 -12.05 19.99 -34.83
N LYS A 123 -11.38 19.85 -33.67
CA LYS A 123 -9.99 19.37 -33.58
C LYS A 123 -9.89 18.11 -32.72
N VAL A 124 -9.00 17.22 -33.12
CA VAL A 124 -8.56 16.05 -32.35
C VAL A 124 -7.07 16.19 -32.11
N LEU A 125 -6.68 16.30 -30.83
CA LEU A 125 -5.31 16.55 -30.40
C LEU A 125 -4.67 15.24 -29.91
N PHE A 126 -3.44 14.97 -30.36
CA PHE A 126 -2.68 13.78 -29.96
C PHE A 126 -1.51 14.24 -29.10
N LEU A 127 -1.53 13.84 -27.84
CA LEU A 127 -0.44 14.08 -26.90
C LEU A 127 0.33 12.78 -26.77
N ASP A 128 1.47 12.73 -27.45
CA ASP A 128 2.37 11.59 -27.52
C ASP A 128 3.71 11.95 -26.87
N SER A 129 4.03 11.28 -25.76
CA SER A 129 5.28 11.49 -25.03
C SER A 129 6.51 11.03 -25.80
N TYR A 130 6.37 10.23 -26.86
CA TYR A 130 7.51 9.67 -27.59
C TYR A 130 7.38 9.93 -29.10
N ARG A 131 7.68 11.16 -29.51
CA ARG A 131 7.53 11.60 -30.90
C ARG A 131 8.59 11.09 -31.87
N SER A 132 9.69 10.54 -31.37
CA SER A 132 10.79 10.05 -32.20
C SER A 132 10.40 8.87 -33.09
N SER A 133 9.29 8.18 -32.77
CA SER A 133 8.72 7.12 -33.58
C SER A 133 7.31 7.50 -34.07
N PRO A 134 7.12 7.84 -35.36
CA PRO A 134 5.81 8.18 -35.88
C PRO A 134 4.90 6.94 -35.90
N ARG A 135 3.70 7.08 -35.34
CA ARG A 135 2.73 5.99 -35.22
C ARG A 135 1.63 6.11 -36.27
N ASN A 136 1.11 4.97 -36.71
CA ASN A 136 -0.02 4.93 -37.62
C ASN A 136 -1.32 5.09 -36.83
N HIS A 137 -2.07 6.16 -37.14
CA HIS A 137 -3.36 6.45 -36.52
C HIS A 137 -4.54 6.30 -37.48
N ALA A 138 -4.34 5.70 -38.68
CA ALA A 138 -5.36 5.64 -39.72
C ALA A 138 -6.66 5.00 -39.23
N MET A 139 -6.57 3.83 -38.57
CA MET A 139 -7.74 3.12 -38.03
C MET A 139 -8.49 3.93 -36.98
N LEU A 140 -7.78 4.58 -36.06
CA LEU A 140 -8.42 5.44 -35.05
C LEU A 140 -9.11 6.65 -35.68
N LYS A 141 -8.46 7.31 -36.65
CA LYS A 141 -9.05 8.46 -37.37
C LYS A 141 -10.32 8.06 -38.11
N ASP A 142 -10.29 6.92 -38.78
CA ASP A 142 -11.43 6.38 -39.52
C ASP A 142 -12.62 6.09 -38.57
N VAL A 143 -12.38 5.46 -37.41
CA VAL A 143 -13.40 5.26 -36.37
C VAL A 143 -13.99 6.58 -35.88
N ILE A 144 -13.14 7.58 -35.59
CA ILE A 144 -13.61 8.88 -35.07
C ILE A 144 -14.41 9.63 -36.14
N ASP A 145 -13.95 9.66 -37.39
CA ASP A 145 -14.64 10.32 -38.50
C ASP A 145 -15.99 9.67 -38.79
N GLU A 146 -16.06 8.33 -38.84
CA GLU A 146 -17.30 7.59 -39.06
C GLU A 146 -18.30 7.78 -37.91
N ALA A 147 -17.82 7.76 -36.67
CA ALA A 147 -18.65 8.00 -35.49
C ALA A 147 -19.17 9.45 -35.43
N PHE A 148 -18.32 10.42 -35.77
CA PHE A 148 -18.71 11.82 -35.83
C PHE A 148 -19.73 12.07 -36.94
N LEU A 149 -19.55 11.47 -38.11
CA LEU A 149 -20.50 11.52 -39.22
C LEU A 149 -21.86 10.93 -38.84
N SER A 150 -21.85 9.78 -38.18
CA SER A 150 -23.06 9.10 -37.68
C SER A 150 -23.80 9.95 -36.66
N TYR A 151 -23.07 10.56 -35.72
CA TYR A 151 -23.62 11.52 -34.77
C TYR A 151 -24.24 12.74 -35.48
N CYS A 152 -23.53 13.36 -36.42
CA CYS A 152 -24.07 14.52 -37.14
C CYS A 152 -25.36 14.19 -37.88
N SER A 153 -25.40 13.03 -38.54
CA SER A 153 -26.58 12.55 -39.27
C SER A 153 -27.77 12.30 -38.33
N ALA A 154 -27.52 11.67 -37.18
CA ALA A 154 -28.57 11.32 -36.21
C ALA A 154 -29.17 12.55 -35.48
N TYR A 155 -28.38 13.60 -35.27
CA TYR A 155 -28.79 14.79 -34.49
C TYR A 155 -28.95 16.06 -35.33
N GLY A 156 -28.84 15.97 -36.67
CA GLY A 156 -28.98 17.12 -37.57
C GLY A 156 -27.89 18.18 -37.42
N MET A 157 -26.69 17.78 -37.00
CA MET A 157 -25.56 18.70 -36.82
C MET A 157 -24.82 18.93 -38.15
N PRO A 158 -24.16 20.08 -38.35
CA PRO A 158 -23.39 20.35 -39.56
C PRO A 158 -22.27 19.33 -39.79
N HIS A 159 -22.14 18.85 -41.03
CA HIS A 159 -21.08 17.93 -41.46
C HIS A 159 -19.74 18.67 -41.70
N LYS A 160 -19.12 19.15 -40.63
CA LYS A 160 -17.79 19.78 -40.70
C LYS A 160 -16.69 18.76 -40.36
N LYS A 161 -15.71 18.63 -41.26
CA LYS A 161 -14.60 17.68 -41.10
C LYS A 161 -13.74 17.99 -39.86
N LEU A 162 -13.36 16.94 -39.12
CA LEU A 162 -12.42 17.04 -38.01
C LEU A 162 -10.99 17.24 -38.50
N THR A 163 -10.25 18.09 -37.79
CA THR A 163 -8.82 18.35 -38.05
C THR A 163 -7.96 17.64 -37.00
N TYR A 164 -7.03 16.82 -37.46
CA TYR A 164 -6.18 15.99 -36.60
C TYR A 164 -4.83 16.65 -36.36
N VAL A 165 -4.52 16.99 -35.12
CA VAL A 165 -3.23 17.57 -34.71
C VAL A 165 -2.39 16.48 -34.05
N THR A 166 -1.66 15.71 -34.86
CA THR A 166 -0.93 14.52 -34.40
C THR A 166 0.38 14.81 -33.67
N LYS A 167 0.86 16.06 -33.71
CA LYS A 167 2.10 16.51 -33.06
C LYS A 167 1.84 17.60 -32.02
N PHE A 168 0.74 17.50 -31.28
CA PHE A 168 0.34 18.53 -30.32
C PHE A 168 1.33 18.62 -29.14
N PRO A 169 1.87 19.81 -28.78
CA PRO A 169 2.80 20.03 -27.66
C PRO A 169 2.46 19.26 -26.38
N CYS A 170 3.44 18.51 -25.84
CA CYS A 170 3.30 17.68 -24.64
C CYS A 170 4.67 17.29 -24.07
N HIS A 171 4.74 17.03 -22.76
CA HIS A 171 5.95 16.52 -22.10
C HIS A 171 6.48 15.27 -22.81
N GLN A 172 7.79 15.24 -23.08
CA GLN A 172 8.44 14.18 -23.83
C GLN A 172 9.21 13.24 -22.91
N GLN A 173 8.98 11.93 -23.03
CA GLN A 173 9.73 10.91 -22.30
C GLN A 173 11.06 10.59 -22.98
N GLY A 174 12.01 10.05 -22.22
CA GLY A 174 13.21 9.43 -22.77
C GLY A 174 12.93 8.04 -23.34
N CYS A 175 13.97 7.21 -23.49
CA CYS A 175 13.80 5.79 -23.81
C CYS A 175 13.38 4.98 -22.57
N THR A 176 12.21 5.29 -22.00
CA THR A 176 11.64 4.64 -20.80
C THR A 176 10.28 4.02 -21.10
N GLN A 177 9.82 3.13 -20.23
CA GLN A 177 8.52 2.44 -20.32
C GLN A 177 7.36 3.26 -19.72
N GLU A 178 7.58 4.54 -19.43
CA GLU A 178 6.70 5.37 -18.60
C GLU A 178 5.50 5.98 -19.36
N CYS A 179 5.26 5.59 -20.62
CA CYS A 179 4.25 6.22 -21.48
C CYS A 179 2.84 6.27 -20.87
N GLY A 180 2.49 5.28 -20.06
CA GLY A 180 1.24 5.27 -19.29
C GLY A 180 1.17 6.39 -18.25
N PHE A 181 2.26 6.66 -17.53
CA PHE A 181 2.33 7.79 -16.59
C PHE A 181 2.28 9.13 -17.32
N TYR A 182 2.97 9.26 -18.45
CA TYR A 182 2.88 10.47 -19.27
C TYR A 182 1.45 10.69 -19.78
N THR A 183 0.78 9.64 -20.24
CA THR A 183 -0.62 9.71 -20.68
C THR A 183 -1.54 10.15 -19.54
N ALA A 184 -1.38 9.56 -18.34
CA ALA A 184 -2.12 9.96 -17.15
C ALA A 184 -1.86 11.44 -16.79
N HIS A 185 -0.60 11.88 -16.79
CA HIS A 185 -0.24 13.28 -16.59
C HIS A 185 -0.90 14.20 -17.63
N HIS A 186 -0.82 13.82 -18.91
CA HIS A 186 -1.39 14.58 -20.01
C HIS A 186 -2.91 14.69 -19.88
N MET A 187 -3.61 13.70 -19.30
CA MET A 187 -5.06 13.81 -19.03
C MET A 187 -5.38 14.92 -18.03
N ARG A 188 -4.61 15.02 -16.93
CA ARG A 188 -4.73 16.13 -15.97
C ARG A 188 -4.38 17.46 -16.61
N LEU A 189 -3.27 17.51 -17.34
CA LEU A 189 -2.82 18.71 -18.04
C LEU A 189 -3.88 19.22 -19.02
N ALA A 190 -4.47 18.30 -19.80
CA ALA A 190 -5.49 18.62 -20.80
C ALA A 190 -6.79 19.19 -20.21
N LEU A 191 -7.00 19.12 -18.89
CA LEU A 191 -8.09 19.88 -18.24
C LEU A 191 -7.93 21.40 -18.44
N GLY A 192 -6.70 21.88 -18.69
CA GLY A 192 -6.45 23.28 -19.08
C GLY A 192 -7.11 23.68 -20.40
N LEU A 193 -7.41 22.73 -21.30
CA LEU A 193 -8.18 22.99 -22.53
C LEU A 193 -9.57 23.56 -22.24
N LEU A 194 -10.12 23.31 -21.05
CA LEU A 194 -11.43 23.82 -20.64
C LEU A 194 -11.44 25.34 -20.43
N ASN A 195 -10.25 25.94 -20.26
CA ASN A 195 -10.05 27.35 -19.90
C ASN A 195 -9.54 28.22 -21.07
N VAL A 196 -9.39 27.65 -22.26
CA VAL A 196 -8.95 28.36 -23.47
C VAL A 196 -10.00 28.28 -24.56
N GLU A 197 -9.95 29.19 -25.53
CA GLU A 197 -10.90 29.24 -26.65
C GLU A 197 -10.36 28.59 -27.91
N ARG A 198 -9.03 28.42 -28.02
CA ARG A 198 -8.37 27.81 -29.17
C ARG A 198 -7.13 27.04 -28.75
N ALA A 199 -6.78 26.01 -29.51
CA ALA A 199 -5.66 25.12 -29.21
C ALA A 199 -4.31 25.83 -29.08
N GLU A 200 -4.12 26.93 -29.81
CA GLU A 200 -2.87 27.70 -29.84
C GLU A 200 -2.61 28.48 -28.53
N GLN A 201 -3.64 28.70 -27.71
CA GLN A 201 -3.53 29.36 -26.40
C GLN A 201 -3.12 28.39 -25.29
N PHE A 202 -3.16 27.09 -25.56
CA PHE A 202 -2.83 26.07 -24.57
C PHE A 202 -1.33 25.79 -24.59
N GLU A 203 -0.60 26.53 -23.75
CA GLU A 203 0.84 26.35 -23.60
C GLU A 203 1.16 25.08 -22.81
N VAL A 204 2.02 24.26 -23.38
CA VAL A 204 2.42 22.98 -22.80
C VAL A 204 3.93 22.84 -22.84
N LEU A 205 4.50 22.57 -21.67
CA LEU A 205 5.92 22.22 -21.55
C LEU A 205 6.22 20.91 -22.30
N THR A 206 7.37 20.89 -22.97
CA THR A 206 7.84 19.73 -23.74
C THR A 206 8.99 18.99 -23.07
N THR A 207 9.42 19.43 -21.89
CA THR A 207 10.45 18.77 -21.09
C THR A 207 9.96 17.42 -20.56
N SER A 208 10.89 16.56 -20.12
CA SER A 208 10.53 15.31 -19.45
C SER A 208 9.92 15.55 -18.07
N LEU A 209 9.03 14.65 -17.65
CA LEU A 209 8.45 14.70 -16.31
C LEU A 209 9.51 14.32 -15.28
N LYS A 210 9.52 15.05 -14.17
CA LYS A 210 10.37 14.73 -13.02
C LYS A 210 9.72 13.64 -12.19
N ARG A 211 10.54 12.86 -11.49
CA ARG A 211 10.11 11.75 -10.62
C ARG A 211 8.95 12.09 -9.67
N PRO A 212 8.92 13.25 -8.99
CA PRO A 212 7.80 13.61 -8.10
C PRO A 212 6.44 13.68 -8.80
N VAL A 213 6.40 14.05 -10.09
CA VAL A 213 5.15 14.09 -10.86
C VAL A 213 4.65 12.68 -11.15
N LEU A 214 5.55 11.74 -11.41
CA LEU A 214 5.20 10.33 -11.60
C LEU A 214 4.72 9.73 -10.27
N GLU A 215 5.36 10.08 -9.16
CA GLU A 215 4.99 9.64 -7.81
C GLU A 215 3.58 10.08 -7.43
N ASP A 216 3.20 11.31 -7.72
CA ASP A 216 1.85 11.84 -7.50
C ASP A 216 0.78 11.12 -8.34
N ILE A 217 1.11 10.73 -9.58
CA ILE A 217 0.22 9.89 -10.41
C ILE A 217 0.06 8.50 -9.80
N ARG A 218 1.18 7.87 -9.40
CA ARG A 218 1.16 6.58 -8.71
C ARG A 218 0.32 6.65 -7.43
N GLU A 219 0.46 7.70 -6.65
CA GLU A 219 -0.29 7.93 -5.43
C GLU A 219 -1.79 8.09 -5.71
N GLN A 220 -2.18 8.90 -6.70
CA GLN A 220 -3.61 9.03 -7.07
C GLN A 220 -4.21 7.68 -7.49
N ILE A 221 -3.51 6.90 -8.31
CA ILE A 221 -3.99 5.58 -8.75
C ILE A 221 -4.09 4.64 -7.55
N SER A 222 -3.07 4.60 -6.70
CA SER A 222 -3.03 3.73 -5.51
C SER A 222 -4.15 4.08 -4.54
N TRP A 223 -4.35 5.38 -4.28
CA TRP A 223 -5.44 5.88 -3.45
C TRP A 223 -6.80 5.48 -4.02
N PHE A 224 -7.02 5.64 -5.33
CA PHE A 224 -8.26 5.21 -5.99
C PHE A 224 -8.48 3.70 -5.83
N ILE A 225 -7.45 2.87 -6.08
CA ILE A 225 -7.57 1.42 -5.89
C ILE A 225 -7.98 1.09 -4.45
N MET A 226 -7.33 1.68 -3.46
CA MET A 226 -7.58 1.39 -2.06
C MET A 226 -8.95 1.88 -1.57
N SER A 227 -9.31 3.12 -1.89
CA SER A 227 -10.53 3.78 -1.39
C SER A 227 -11.79 3.44 -2.20
N GLU A 228 -11.64 3.09 -3.47
CA GLU A 228 -12.78 2.93 -4.38
C GLU A 228 -13.01 1.49 -4.84
N ILE A 229 -11.94 0.69 -4.97
CA ILE A 229 -12.03 -0.70 -5.45
C ILE A 229 -11.92 -1.71 -4.30
N VAL A 230 -11.04 -1.46 -3.32
CA VAL A 230 -10.79 -2.37 -2.18
C VAL A 230 -11.73 -2.10 -1.02
N ASP A 231 -11.99 -0.84 -0.68
CA ASP A 231 -12.95 -0.49 0.37
C ASP A 231 -14.36 -0.94 -0.02
N LYS A 232 -15.04 -1.67 0.87
CA LYS A 232 -16.43 -2.11 0.71
C LYS A 232 -17.43 -0.95 0.53
N ASN A 233 -17.05 0.25 0.96
CA ASN A 233 -17.84 1.47 0.80
C ASN A 233 -17.49 2.23 -0.48
N GLY A 234 -16.43 1.83 -1.19
CA GLY A 234 -15.99 2.43 -2.44
C GLY A 234 -17.03 2.27 -3.55
N GLU A 235 -17.13 3.27 -4.43
CA GLU A 235 -18.13 3.28 -5.51
C GLU A 235 -17.90 2.16 -6.53
N PHE A 236 -16.65 1.69 -6.63
CA PHE A 236 -16.19 0.70 -7.60
C PHE A 236 -15.91 -0.66 -6.97
N TYR A 237 -16.36 -0.86 -5.73
CA TYR A 237 -16.28 -2.12 -5.02
C TYR A 237 -17.17 -3.18 -5.67
N CYS A 238 -16.56 -4.31 -6.05
CA CYS A 238 -17.30 -5.44 -6.58
C CYS A 238 -17.73 -6.36 -5.44
N LYS A 239 -19.04 -6.53 -5.20
CA LYS A 239 -19.57 -7.52 -4.23
C LYS A 239 -19.21 -8.96 -4.57
N ARG A 240 -18.91 -9.24 -5.85
CA ARG A 240 -18.39 -10.52 -6.34
C ARG A 240 -16.86 -10.59 -6.33
N GLN A 241 -16.15 -9.54 -5.89
CA GLN A 241 -14.83 -9.78 -5.30
C GLN A 241 -15.10 -10.79 -4.22
N SER A 242 -14.70 -12.02 -4.48
CA SER A 242 -14.52 -13.03 -3.46
C SER A 242 -13.48 -12.48 -2.48
N THR A 243 -13.93 -11.60 -1.60
CA THR A 243 -13.54 -11.59 -0.20
C THR A 243 -14.40 -12.62 0.54
N SER A 244 -14.77 -13.74 -0.11
CA SER A 244 -14.70 -14.97 0.67
C SER A 244 -13.27 -14.96 1.13
N ALA A 245 -13.06 -14.76 2.42
CA ALA A 245 -11.76 -14.97 3.00
C ALA A 245 -11.19 -16.22 2.33
N VAL A 246 -10.03 -16.10 1.69
CA VAL A 246 -9.30 -17.23 1.09
C VAL A 246 -9.34 -18.43 2.04
N ALA A 247 -9.34 -18.16 3.36
CA ALA A 247 -9.76 -19.09 4.40
C ALA A 247 -10.70 -18.46 5.44
N ASN A 248 -11.77 -19.18 5.83
CA ASN A 248 -12.51 -18.92 7.08
C ASN A 248 -12.08 -19.96 8.12
N ILE A 249 -11.40 -19.51 9.17
CA ILE A 249 -10.92 -20.36 10.26
C ILE A 249 -11.98 -20.37 11.37
N THR A 250 -12.70 -21.48 11.49
CA THR A 250 -13.59 -21.75 12.62
C THR A 250 -13.04 -22.93 13.39
N ALA A 251 -12.56 -22.68 14.61
CA ALA A 251 -11.95 -23.69 15.46
C ALA A 251 -12.33 -23.45 16.93
N PRO A 252 -13.53 -23.93 17.35
CA PRO A 252 -14.07 -23.63 18.69
C PRO A 252 -13.25 -24.16 19.86
N ARG A 253 -12.31 -25.09 19.60
CA ARG A 253 -11.39 -25.68 20.58
C ARG A 253 -9.96 -25.17 20.47
N LEU A 254 -9.67 -24.25 19.54
CA LEU A 254 -8.32 -23.71 19.35
C LEU A 254 -7.91 -22.92 20.59
N HIS A 255 -6.83 -23.35 21.23
CA HIS A 255 -6.29 -22.73 22.43
C HIS A 255 -5.11 -21.80 22.13
N PHE A 256 -4.34 -22.13 21.09
CA PHE A 256 -3.09 -21.49 20.73
C PHE A 256 -3.06 -21.22 19.22
N LEU A 257 -2.71 -19.99 18.82
CA LEU A 257 -2.58 -19.57 17.44
C LEU A 257 -1.25 -18.85 17.25
N GLU A 258 -0.40 -19.38 16.36
CA GLU A 258 0.75 -18.67 15.81
C GLU A 258 0.42 -18.13 14.42
N TRP A 259 0.81 -16.89 14.15
CA TRP A 259 0.51 -16.22 12.90
C TRP A 259 1.72 -15.49 12.35
N SER A 260 2.32 -16.03 11.29
CA SER A 260 3.57 -15.50 10.71
C SER A 260 3.38 -14.61 9.49
N ASP A 261 2.23 -14.66 8.83
CA ASP A 261 1.97 -13.99 7.54
C ASP A 261 1.21 -12.66 7.74
N ALA A 262 1.13 -11.81 6.72
CA ALA A 262 0.37 -10.57 6.77
C ALA A 262 -1.14 -10.84 6.90
N TYR A 263 -1.69 -10.68 8.09
CA TYR A 263 -3.14 -10.78 8.30
C TYR A 263 -3.89 -9.67 7.58
N ARG A 264 -4.85 -10.05 6.73
CA ARG A 264 -5.85 -9.15 6.15
C ARG A 264 -7.25 -9.73 6.37
N PRO A 265 -8.18 -8.99 6.99
CA PRO A 265 -9.57 -9.44 7.19
C PRO A 265 -10.31 -9.81 5.89
N SER A 266 -9.87 -9.28 4.75
CA SER A 266 -10.37 -9.63 3.42
C SER A 266 -9.90 -11.00 2.92
N PHE A 267 -8.77 -11.51 3.42
CA PHE A 267 -8.19 -12.80 3.04
C PHE A 267 -8.41 -13.90 4.07
N VAL A 268 -8.43 -13.57 5.36
CA VAL A 268 -8.63 -14.56 6.43
C VAL A 268 -9.67 -14.02 7.40
N GLN A 269 -10.75 -14.77 7.58
CA GLN A 269 -11.76 -14.48 8.58
C GLN A 269 -11.70 -15.52 9.68
N PHE A 270 -11.84 -15.06 10.91
CA PHE A 270 -11.99 -15.93 12.07
C PHE A 270 -13.48 -16.01 12.44
N GLY A 271 -14.03 -17.22 12.34
CA GLY A 271 -15.37 -17.56 12.82
C GLY A 271 -15.36 -17.83 14.33
N ASN A 272 -15.94 -18.95 14.76
CA ASN A 272 -15.93 -19.28 16.19
C ASN A 272 -14.55 -19.80 16.64
N ILE A 273 -13.83 -18.96 17.40
CA ILE A 273 -12.57 -19.27 18.09
C ILE A 273 -12.62 -18.85 19.57
N ALA A 274 -13.78 -19.02 20.20
CA ALA A 274 -14.07 -18.50 21.55
C ALA A 274 -13.14 -19.01 22.67
N ARG A 275 -12.35 -20.06 22.44
CA ARG A 275 -11.42 -20.63 23.42
C ARG A 275 -9.95 -20.24 23.20
N LEU A 276 -9.66 -19.33 22.28
CA LEU A 276 -8.28 -18.89 22.05
C LEU A 276 -7.75 -18.19 23.30
N ARG A 277 -6.64 -18.69 23.84
CA ARG A 277 -5.96 -18.16 25.03
C ARG A 277 -4.55 -17.67 24.73
N HIS A 278 -3.93 -18.12 23.65
CA HIS A 278 -2.57 -17.74 23.31
C HIS A 278 -2.50 -17.29 21.86
N LEU A 279 -1.94 -16.11 21.63
CA LEU A 279 -1.67 -15.58 20.30
C LEU A 279 -0.18 -15.27 20.20
N GLY A 280 0.47 -15.72 19.13
CA GLY A 280 1.91 -15.57 19.01
C GLY A 280 2.44 -15.47 17.59
N ASN A 281 3.77 -15.38 17.55
CA ASN A 281 4.59 -15.16 16.36
C ASN A 281 4.26 -13.85 15.60
N LEU A 282 3.80 -12.82 16.32
CA LEU A 282 3.52 -11.52 15.71
C LEU A 282 4.80 -10.71 15.58
N HIS A 283 5.22 -10.45 14.35
CA HIS A 283 6.41 -9.68 14.05
C HIS A 283 6.06 -8.19 13.90
N PHE A 284 6.88 -7.34 14.52
CA PHE A 284 6.84 -5.89 14.38
C PHE A 284 8.22 -5.40 13.99
N LEU A 285 8.30 -4.76 12.83
CA LEU A 285 9.48 -4.06 12.38
C LEU A 285 9.57 -2.75 13.15
N VAL A 286 10.70 -2.51 13.82
CA VAL A 286 10.86 -1.27 14.60
C VAL A 286 11.22 -0.08 13.71
N TYR A 287 12.03 -0.32 12.69
CA TYR A 287 12.46 0.65 11.69
C TYR A 287 12.22 0.08 10.28
N GLY A 288 11.64 0.86 9.38
CA GLY A 288 11.51 0.51 7.97
C GLY A 288 10.78 1.55 7.13
N ASP A 289 10.76 1.37 5.82
CA ASP A 289 10.11 2.30 4.87
C ASP A 289 8.58 2.27 4.94
N ASP A 290 8.00 1.11 5.22
CA ASP A 290 6.55 0.86 5.15
C ASP A 290 6.01 0.22 6.44
N PHE A 291 4.82 0.67 6.84
CA PHE A 291 4.09 0.21 8.01
C PHE A 291 3.19 -1.02 7.74
N VAL A 292 3.07 -1.50 6.48
CA VAL A 292 2.14 -2.58 6.11
C VAL A 292 2.27 -3.86 6.95
N CYS A 293 3.49 -4.30 7.29
CA CYS A 293 3.71 -5.50 8.11
C CYS A 293 3.20 -5.33 9.54
N ASN A 294 3.49 -4.19 10.16
CA ASN A 294 3.04 -3.88 11.52
C ASN A 294 1.52 -3.70 11.55
N LEU A 295 0.96 -3.03 10.55
CA LEU A 295 -0.49 -2.86 10.40
C LEU A 295 -1.20 -4.21 10.37
N ALA A 296 -0.67 -5.19 9.62
CA ALA A 296 -1.25 -6.53 9.56
C ALA A 296 -1.31 -7.20 10.94
N SER A 297 -0.22 -7.16 11.71
CA SER A 297 -0.15 -7.67 13.07
C SER A 297 -1.13 -6.95 14.03
N LEU A 298 -1.24 -5.62 13.92
CA LEU A 298 -2.19 -4.83 14.73
C LEU A 298 -3.65 -5.17 14.39
N MET A 299 -3.97 -5.31 13.10
CA MET A 299 -5.31 -5.69 12.66
C MET A 299 -5.71 -7.07 13.20
N LEU A 300 -4.76 -7.99 13.33
CA LEU A 300 -4.99 -9.29 13.93
C LEU A 300 -5.24 -9.17 15.43
N LEU A 301 -4.41 -8.41 16.15
CA LEU A 301 -4.57 -8.15 17.58
C LEU A 301 -5.95 -7.59 17.91
N GLN A 302 -6.45 -6.65 17.11
CA GLN A 302 -7.76 -6.03 17.28
C GLN A 302 -8.95 -7.02 17.17
N ARG A 303 -8.73 -8.23 16.66
CA ARG A 303 -9.76 -9.28 16.61
C ARG A 303 -10.02 -9.91 17.98
N PHE A 304 -9.08 -9.78 18.90
CA PHE A 304 -9.11 -10.42 20.20
C PHE A 304 -9.22 -9.36 21.29
N LYS A 305 -10.17 -9.52 22.21
CA LYS A 305 -10.30 -8.60 23.36
C LYS A 305 -9.50 -9.08 24.56
N VAL A 306 -9.51 -10.39 24.80
CA VAL A 306 -8.89 -11.02 25.96
C VAL A 306 -8.19 -12.30 25.51
N ILE A 307 -6.91 -12.42 25.84
CA ILE A 307 -6.09 -13.62 25.70
C ILE A 307 -5.29 -13.80 27.00
N ASP A 308 -4.81 -14.99 27.28
CA ASP A 308 -4.01 -15.23 28.49
C ASP A 308 -2.53 -14.88 28.24
N CYS A 309 -2.03 -15.17 27.03
CA CYS A 309 -0.64 -14.98 26.62
C CYS A 309 -0.52 -14.34 25.23
N LEU A 310 0.36 -13.33 25.11
CA LEU A 310 0.71 -12.67 23.87
C LEU A 310 2.21 -12.81 23.58
N MET A 311 2.57 -13.29 22.39
CA MET A 311 3.96 -13.34 21.93
C MET A 311 4.19 -12.36 20.76
N ILE A 312 5.10 -11.41 21.00
CA ILE A 312 5.50 -10.35 20.07
C ILE A 312 6.99 -10.46 19.80
N THR A 313 7.40 -10.30 18.55
CA THR A 313 8.80 -10.20 18.13
C THR A 313 9.08 -8.80 17.58
N LEU A 314 9.98 -8.07 18.21
CA LEU A 314 10.52 -6.81 17.72
C LEU A 314 11.74 -7.09 16.85
N LEU A 315 11.67 -6.68 15.58
CA LEU A 315 12.68 -6.91 14.57
C LEU A 315 13.35 -5.59 14.16
N TYR A 316 14.66 -5.54 14.31
CA TYR A 316 15.51 -4.46 13.82
C TYR A 316 16.24 -4.92 12.57
N PRO A 317 16.13 -4.22 11.44
CA PRO A 317 17.02 -4.45 10.32
C PRO A 317 18.49 -4.23 10.72
N PRO A 318 19.47 -4.87 10.04
CA PRO A 318 20.88 -4.61 10.26
C PRO A 318 21.26 -3.14 10.06
N GLU A 319 20.71 -2.48 9.04
CA GLU A 319 20.92 -1.07 8.72
C GLU A 319 19.61 -0.30 8.87
N ILE A 320 19.63 0.85 9.55
CA ILE A 320 18.41 1.60 9.87
C ILE A 320 18.48 3.11 9.58
N ASP A 321 19.61 3.64 9.09
CA ASP A 321 19.86 5.09 9.06
C ASP A 321 18.85 5.89 8.21
N ASP A 322 18.32 5.28 7.14
CA ASP A 322 17.32 5.89 6.25
C ASP A 322 15.86 5.55 6.62
N TYR A 323 15.65 4.81 7.72
CA TYR A 323 14.34 4.31 8.09
C TYR A 323 13.62 5.16 9.15
N GLN A 324 12.31 5.23 9.01
CA GLN A 324 11.44 5.82 10.03
C GLN A 324 11.13 4.83 11.15
N TYR A 325 10.85 5.36 12.35
CA TYR A 325 10.41 4.59 13.51
C TYR A 325 8.93 4.20 13.37
N LEU A 326 8.61 2.91 13.46
CA LEU A 326 7.29 2.37 13.10
C LEU A 326 6.43 1.93 14.30
N MET A 327 6.92 2.05 15.53
CA MET A 327 6.19 1.54 16.70
C MET A 327 5.06 2.46 17.16
N ASP A 328 5.08 3.75 16.81
CA ASP A 328 4.14 4.75 17.35
C ASP A 328 2.67 4.44 17.05
N ALA A 329 2.40 3.77 15.94
CA ALA A 329 1.05 3.34 15.57
C ALA A 329 0.50 2.20 16.45
N MET A 330 1.36 1.46 17.17
CA MET A 330 0.92 0.53 18.21
C MET A 330 0.48 1.34 19.43
N THR A 331 -0.83 1.57 19.52
CA THR A 331 -1.43 2.41 20.57
C THR A 331 -2.29 1.62 21.56
N VAL A 332 -2.73 0.42 21.18
CA VAL A 332 -3.61 -0.44 21.99
C VAL A 332 -3.24 -1.90 21.76
N LEU A 333 -3.22 -2.68 22.84
CA LEU A 333 -3.06 -4.13 22.84
C LEU A 333 -4.28 -4.79 23.53
N PRO A 334 -4.59 -6.06 23.23
CA PRO A 334 -5.62 -6.80 23.97
C PRO A 334 -5.28 -6.95 25.45
N GLU A 335 -6.26 -7.33 26.27
CA GLU A 335 -5.98 -7.69 27.66
C GLU A 335 -5.29 -9.05 27.73
N PHE A 336 -4.19 -9.14 28.48
CA PHE A 336 -3.47 -10.38 28.75
C PHE A 336 -2.67 -10.34 30.05
N THR A 337 -2.24 -11.52 30.50
CA THR A 337 -1.49 -11.69 31.76
C THR A 337 -0.05 -12.14 31.56
N ILE A 338 0.27 -12.73 30.41
CA ILE A 338 1.62 -13.20 30.07
C ILE A 338 2.08 -12.50 28.78
N LEU A 339 3.21 -11.80 28.84
CA LEU A 339 3.88 -11.25 27.66
C LEU A 339 5.13 -12.08 27.35
N HIS A 340 5.27 -12.53 26.11
CA HIS A 340 6.50 -13.07 25.57
C HIS A 340 7.06 -12.10 24.53
N LEU A 341 8.01 -11.27 24.96
CA LEU A 341 8.66 -10.26 24.12
C LEU A 341 9.99 -10.81 23.61
N VAL A 342 10.08 -11.04 22.30
CA VAL A 342 11.32 -11.43 21.62
C VAL A 342 11.94 -10.20 20.98
N VAL A 343 13.24 -10.01 21.16
CA VAL A 343 13.98 -8.89 20.56
C VAL A 343 15.08 -9.44 19.65
N ILE A 344 15.02 -9.08 18.38
CA ILE A 344 16.06 -9.31 17.39
C ILE A 344 16.62 -7.92 17.03
N ALA A 345 17.61 -7.48 17.81
CA ALA A 345 18.12 -6.11 17.75
C ALA A 345 19.21 -5.90 16.68
N ASN A 346 19.86 -6.96 16.21
CA ASN A 346 20.97 -6.87 15.24
C ASN A 346 22.05 -5.83 15.62
N GLY A 347 22.37 -5.73 16.91
CA GLY A 347 23.38 -4.79 17.44
C GLY A 347 22.82 -3.46 17.95
N HIS A 348 21.61 -3.06 17.53
CA HIS A 348 21.00 -1.77 17.85
C HIS A 348 20.48 -1.65 19.29
N ALA A 349 20.34 -0.41 19.75
CA ALA A 349 19.66 -0.10 21.00
C ALA A 349 18.14 -0.36 20.86
N PHE A 350 17.58 -1.13 21.79
CA PHE A 350 16.17 -1.58 21.69
C PHE A 350 15.25 -1.07 22.82
N GLY A 351 15.80 -0.27 23.74
CA GLY A 351 15.08 0.14 24.95
C GLY A 351 13.80 0.91 24.66
N ALA A 352 13.82 1.81 23.67
CA ALA A 352 12.67 2.64 23.31
C ALA A 352 11.46 1.81 22.82
N SER A 353 11.68 0.85 21.92
CA SER A 353 10.59 0.02 21.38
C SER A 353 10.06 -0.97 22.41
N SER A 354 10.94 -1.58 23.21
CA SER A 354 10.52 -2.45 24.31
C SER A 354 9.73 -1.68 25.37
N PHE A 355 10.18 -0.47 25.73
CA PHE A 355 9.45 0.42 26.64
C PHE A 355 8.08 0.81 26.07
N HIS A 356 8.01 1.13 24.78
CA HIS A 356 6.76 1.44 24.09
C HIS A 356 5.74 0.29 24.14
N VAL A 357 6.18 -0.96 24.01
CA VAL A 357 5.30 -2.13 24.22
C VAL A 357 4.88 -2.23 25.68
N LEU A 358 5.85 -2.16 26.60
CA LEU A 358 5.64 -2.34 28.03
C LEU A 358 4.70 -1.31 28.66
N ARG A 359 4.73 -0.05 28.22
CA ARG A 359 3.81 1.00 28.72
C ARG A 359 2.33 0.65 28.49
N MET A 360 2.01 -0.17 27.49
CA MET A 360 0.65 -0.64 27.21
C MET A 360 0.28 -1.90 28.01
N CYS A 361 1.25 -2.55 28.67
CA CYS A 361 1.10 -3.87 29.27
C CYS A 361 0.90 -3.82 30.79
N THR A 362 0.03 -2.95 31.30
CA THR A 362 -0.05 -2.65 32.75
C THR A 362 -0.56 -3.79 33.63
N SER A 363 -1.27 -4.78 33.06
CA SER A 363 -1.91 -5.87 33.81
C SER A 363 -1.14 -7.19 33.83
N ILE A 364 0.06 -7.23 33.25
CA ILE A 364 0.84 -8.47 33.14
C ILE A 364 1.29 -8.98 34.52
N ARG A 365 1.31 -10.32 34.65
CA ARG A 365 1.83 -11.05 35.81
C ARG A 365 3.15 -11.75 35.51
N LYS A 366 3.39 -12.05 34.24
CA LYS A 366 4.60 -12.71 33.77
C LYS A 366 5.12 -12.05 32.51
N LEU A 367 6.42 -11.76 32.50
CA LEU A 367 7.15 -11.31 31.33
C LEU A 367 8.22 -12.34 30.98
N VAL A 368 8.25 -12.77 29.72
CA VAL A 368 9.35 -13.52 29.14
C VAL A 368 10.03 -12.61 28.12
N LEU A 369 11.24 -12.18 28.42
CA LEU A 369 12.09 -11.37 27.55
C LEU A 369 13.15 -12.27 26.93
N LYS A 370 13.09 -12.48 25.62
CA LYS A 370 14.05 -13.32 24.90
C LYS A 370 14.87 -12.49 23.93
N PHE A 371 16.19 -12.58 24.03
CA PHE A 371 17.10 -12.02 23.04
C PHE A 371 17.37 -13.06 21.94
N SER A 372 17.47 -12.66 20.68
CA SER A 372 17.70 -13.60 19.58
C SER A 372 18.58 -12.97 18.51
N ALA A 373 19.40 -13.79 17.86
CA ALA A 373 20.16 -13.40 16.67
C ALA A 373 19.37 -13.82 15.44
N HIS A 374 19.50 -13.05 14.35
CA HIS A 374 19.14 -13.56 13.03
C HIS A 374 20.17 -14.60 12.59
N SER A 375 19.71 -15.73 12.05
CA SER A 375 20.55 -16.86 11.65
C SER A 375 21.26 -16.67 10.30
N ASN A 376 20.98 -15.58 9.58
CA ASN A 376 21.29 -15.45 8.15
C ASN A 376 22.27 -14.31 7.80
N PHE A 377 22.82 -13.60 8.79
CA PHE A 377 23.80 -12.53 8.55
C PHE A 377 25.10 -12.80 9.31
N GLU A 378 26.22 -12.39 8.71
CA GLU A 378 27.54 -12.35 9.36
C GLU A 378 27.44 -11.59 10.70
N ALA A 379 28.37 -11.88 11.62
CA ALA A 379 28.31 -11.47 13.02
C ALA A 379 27.82 -10.01 13.18
N PRO A 380 26.80 -9.73 14.02
CA PRO A 380 26.21 -8.42 14.13
C PRO A 380 27.30 -7.39 14.46
N THR A 381 27.47 -6.41 13.58
CA THR A 381 28.33 -5.25 13.80
C THR A 381 27.80 -4.46 15.00
N ALA A 382 28.71 -3.96 15.84
CA ALA A 382 28.32 -3.07 16.93
C ALA A 382 27.61 -1.82 16.35
N CYS A 383 26.55 -1.38 17.00
CA CYS A 383 25.81 -0.18 16.59
C CYS A 383 26.76 1.04 16.52
N SER A 384 26.64 1.82 15.45
CA SER A 384 27.47 3.01 15.25
C SER A 384 27.12 4.12 16.26
N SER A 385 28.12 4.91 16.65
CA SER A 385 27.88 6.09 17.48
C SER A 385 27.01 7.10 16.71
N GLY A 386 25.90 7.53 17.31
CA GLY A 386 24.95 8.46 16.68
C GLY A 386 23.83 7.79 15.88
N CYS A 387 23.74 6.45 15.90
CA CYS A 387 22.65 5.73 15.25
C CYS A 387 21.27 6.16 15.78
N ILE A 388 20.28 6.19 14.90
CA ILE A 388 18.93 6.66 15.21
C ILE A 388 18.23 5.84 16.30
N CYS A 389 18.70 4.61 16.58
CA CYS A 389 18.12 3.73 17.60
C CYS A 389 18.26 4.24 19.05
N ASP A 390 19.25 5.09 19.34
CA ASP A 390 19.48 5.63 20.70
C ASP A 390 18.99 7.08 20.86
N GLN A 391 18.38 7.68 19.83
CA GLN A 391 17.84 9.04 19.91
C GLN A 391 16.70 9.16 20.92
N SER A 392 15.84 8.14 21.03
CA SER A 392 14.75 8.12 22.01
C SER A 392 15.24 7.58 23.36
N SER A 393 15.48 8.50 24.30
CA SER A 393 15.98 8.20 25.64
C SER A 393 14.92 8.23 26.75
N ASN A 394 13.64 8.40 26.39
CA ASN A 394 12.53 8.47 27.35
C ASN A 394 12.47 7.28 28.32
N TRP A 395 12.73 6.07 27.84
CA TRP A 395 12.75 4.86 28.69
C TRP A 395 13.84 4.87 29.77
N LYS A 396 14.88 5.69 29.61
CA LYS A 396 15.97 5.85 30.60
C LYS A 396 15.51 6.67 31.81
N THR A 397 14.53 7.58 31.63
CA THR A 397 14.08 8.53 32.65
C THR A 397 12.65 8.28 33.13
N GLU A 398 11.73 7.90 32.24
CA GLU A 398 10.33 7.64 32.57
C GLU A 398 10.16 6.35 33.36
N GLU A 399 9.28 6.37 34.37
CA GLU A 399 8.98 5.24 35.24
C GLU A 399 7.71 4.51 34.79
N LEU A 400 7.77 3.17 34.76
CA LEU A 400 6.60 2.31 34.64
C LEU A 400 6.27 1.68 35.99
N ILE A 401 4.99 1.47 36.26
CA ILE A 401 4.52 0.84 37.50
C ILE A 401 3.93 -0.54 37.16
N PHE A 402 4.69 -1.60 37.43
CA PHE A 402 4.22 -2.99 37.31
C PHE A 402 3.90 -3.59 38.67
N ASN A 403 2.76 -3.19 39.24
CA ASN A 403 2.29 -3.66 40.54
C ASN A 403 1.79 -5.12 40.56
N ARG A 404 1.61 -5.74 39.39
CA ARG A 404 1.11 -7.12 39.24
C ARG A 404 2.15 -8.09 38.67
N LEU A 405 3.28 -7.60 38.15
CA LEU A 405 4.32 -8.43 37.57
C LEU A 405 5.06 -9.20 38.66
N GLN A 406 4.88 -10.51 38.67
CA GLN A 406 5.42 -11.42 39.69
C GLN A 406 6.57 -12.28 39.17
N GLU A 407 6.62 -12.52 37.86
CA GLU A 407 7.62 -13.37 37.23
C GLU A 407 8.28 -12.68 36.04
N ILE A 408 9.62 -12.68 36.01
CA ILE A 408 10.40 -12.30 34.83
C ILE A 408 11.26 -13.49 34.41
N GLN A 409 11.20 -13.87 33.14
CA GLN A 409 12.12 -14.82 32.53
C GLN A 409 12.93 -14.11 31.46
N ILE A 410 14.23 -14.05 31.63
CA ILE A 410 15.18 -13.52 30.65
C ILE A 410 15.83 -14.71 29.96
N LYS A 411 15.77 -14.77 28.64
CA LYS A 411 16.32 -15.87 27.86
C LYS A 411 17.35 -15.38 26.87
N GLU A 412 18.39 -16.18 26.66
CA GLU A 412 19.47 -15.96 25.69
C GLU A 412 20.23 -14.64 25.93
N LEU A 413 20.40 -14.25 27.20
CA LEU A 413 21.11 -13.02 27.56
C LEU A 413 22.58 -13.10 27.11
N ARG A 414 23.06 -12.04 26.43
CA ARG A 414 24.42 -11.94 25.89
C ARG A 414 25.30 -11.01 26.70
N GLY A 415 24.69 -10.10 27.46
CA GLY A 415 25.40 -9.17 28.32
C GLY A 415 25.88 -7.91 27.61
N SER A 416 25.22 -7.50 26.52
CA SER A 416 25.51 -6.19 25.92
C SER A 416 25.09 -5.04 26.86
N GLU A 417 25.69 -3.87 26.69
CA GLU A 417 25.36 -2.69 27.50
C GLU A 417 23.87 -2.32 27.40
N HIS A 418 23.30 -2.41 26.19
CA HIS A 418 21.87 -2.16 25.96
C HIS A 418 20.98 -3.18 26.67
N GLU A 419 21.31 -4.48 26.60
CA GLU A 419 20.59 -5.54 27.32
C GLU A 419 20.61 -5.29 28.82
N PHE A 420 21.79 -5.05 29.38
CA PHE A 420 21.95 -4.85 30.80
C PHE A 420 21.21 -3.59 31.30
N SER A 421 21.40 -2.46 30.62
CA SER A 421 20.77 -1.19 30.99
C SER A 421 19.25 -1.29 30.98
N PHE A 422 18.69 -1.96 29.97
CA PHE A 422 17.25 -2.17 29.88
C PHE A 422 16.73 -3.10 30.99
N VAL A 423 17.42 -4.22 31.25
CA VAL A 423 17.00 -5.16 32.29
C VAL A 423 17.08 -4.53 33.68
N LYS A 424 18.11 -3.71 33.95
CA LYS A 424 18.22 -2.94 35.20
C LYS A 424 17.04 -2.00 35.40
N ARG A 425 16.61 -1.28 34.35
CA ARG A 425 15.40 -0.45 34.38
C ARG A 425 14.14 -1.28 34.58
N LEU A 426 14.02 -2.43 33.91
CA LEU A 426 12.88 -3.32 34.08
C LEU A 426 12.68 -3.76 35.54
N PHE A 427 13.77 -4.00 36.28
CA PHE A 427 13.69 -4.38 37.69
C PHE A 427 13.26 -3.22 38.60
N SER A 428 13.55 -1.96 38.23
CA SER A 428 13.07 -0.81 39.00
C SER A 428 11.55 -0.66 38.89
N TRP A 429 10.97 -0.99 37.73
CA TRP A 429 9.52 -0.92 37.47
C TRP A 429 8.71 -2.05 38.13
N ALA A 430 9.31 -3.22 38.34
CA ALA A 430 8.63 -4.44 38.82
C ALA A 430 8.62 -4.55 40.36
N THR A 431 7.75 -3.78 41.01
CA THR A 431 7.73 -3.71 42.49
C THR A 431 7.16 -4.95 43.19
N ALA A 432 6.34 -5.75 42.51
CA ALA A 432 5.69 -6.96 43.05
C ALA A 432 6.38 -8.28 42.64
N LEU A 433 7.63 -8.19 42.17
CA LEU A 433 8.38 -9.31 41.62
C LEU A 433 8.68 -10.37 42.70
N LYS A 434 8.48 -11.64 42.35
CA LYS A 434 8.69 -12.80 43.25
C LYS A 434 9.74 -13.75 42.70
N GLN A 435 9.79 -13.93 41.39
CA GLN A 435 10.73 -14.84 40.75
C GLN A 435 11.34 -14.22 39.49
N VAL A 436 12.64 -14.40 39.36
CA VAL A 436 13.40 -14.12 38.16
C VAL A 436 14.12 -15.37 37.71
N THR A 437 14.08 -15.66 36.42
CA THR A 437 14.88 -16.74 35.83
C THR A 437 15.67 -16.16 34.67
N VAL A 438 16.99 -16.31 34.69
CA VAL A 438 17.89 -15.79 33.66
C VAL A 438 18.58 -16.96 33.00
N THR A 439 18.46 -17.12 31.68
CA THR A 439 19.30 -18.06 30.92
C THR A 439 20.24 -17.27 30.01
N PHE A 440 21.53 -17.58 30.12
CA PHE A 440 22.57 -16.96 29.32
C PHE A 440 22.71 -17.67 27.97
N SER A 441 23.06 -16.92 26.93
CA SER A 441 23.47 -17.48 25.64
C SER A 441 24.70 -18.38 25.83
N SER A 442 24.79 -19.46 25.05
CA SER A 442 25.96 -20.36 25.06
C SER A 442 27.27 -19.65 24.69
N ALA A 443 27.20 -18.48 24.06
CA ALA A 443 28.36 -17.66 23.71
C ALA A 443 28.95 -16.89 24.92
N VAL A 444 28.25 -16.82 26.06
CA VAL A 444 28.70 -16.09 27.24
C VAL A 444 29.48 -17.03 28.17
N THR A 445 30.81 -17.02 28.04
CA THR A 445 31.71 -17.87 28.85
C THR A 445 32.42 -17.09 29.96
N GLU A 446 33.05 -15.96 29.64
CA GLU A 446 33.91 -15.24 30.59
C GLU A 446 33.16 -14.26 31.50
N SER A 447 32.17 -13.53 30.98
CA SER A 447 31.42 -12.51 31.75
C SER A 447 30.21 -13.06 32.53
N LYS A 448 29.93 -14.37 32.44
CA LYS A 448 28.73 -14.98 33.04
C LYS A 448 28.67 -14.77 34.55
N MET A 449 29.79 -14.95 35.25
CA MET A 449 29.86 -14.79 36.72
C MET A 449 29.63 -13.35 37.16
N GLU A 450 30.21 -12.38 36.44
CA GLU A 450 30.02 -10.95 36.71
C GLU A 450 28.56 -10.53 36.50
N LEU A 451 27.94 -10.99 35.40
CA LEU A 451 26.52 -10.76 35.15
C LEU A 451 25.66 -11.36 36.26
N MET A 452 25.94 -12.59 36.71
CA MET A 452 25.21 -13.22 37.82
C MET A 452 25.33 -12.42 39.12
N GLN A 453 26.53 -11.97 39.49
CA GLN A 453 26.75 -11.14 40.68
C GLN A 453 26.02 -9.80 40.57
N MET A 454 26.01 -9.20 39.39
CA MET A 454 25.32 -7.95 39.12
C MET A 454 23.79 -8.11 39.18
N PHE A 455 23.25 -9.24 38.72
CA PHE A 455 21.83 -9.56 38.89
C PHE A 455 21.46 -9.78 40.36
N GLN A 456 22.34 -10.40 41.13
CA GLN A 456 22.15 -10.57 42.57
C GLN A 456 22.16 -9.22 43.30
N SER A 457 23.00 -8.26 42.88
CA SER A 457 23.08 -6.94 43.53
C SER A 457 21.84 -6.07 43.33
N ILE A 458 21.11 -6.26 42.22
CA ILE A 458 19.84 -5.57 41.95
C ILE A 458 18.61 -6.33 42.47
N SER A 459 18.79 -7.52 43.04
CA SER A 459 17.71 -8.33 43.63
C SER A 459 17.29 -7.78 45.00
N ARG A 460 15.99 -7.66 45.23
CA ARG A 460 15.42 -7.24 46.53
C ARG A 460 15.18 -8.46 47.43
N PRO A 461 15.12 -8.30 48.77
CA PRO A 461 14.74 -9.37 49.69
C PRO A 461 13.39 -9.99 49.30
N GLY A 462 13.32 -11.32 49.23
CA GLY A 462 12.10 -12.06 48.87
C GLY A 462 11.95 -12.40 47.38
N ILE A 463 12.86 -11.98 46.51
CA ILE A 463 12.90 -12.39 45.10
C ILE A 463 13.73 -13.67 44.95
N CYS A 464 13.13 -14.72 44.36
CA CYS A 464 13.82 -15.94 43.99
C CYS A 464 14.52 -15.77 42.64
N MET A 465 15.85 -15.67 42.64
CA MET A 465 16.68 -15.64 41.43
C MET A 465 17.10 -17.06 41.03
N LYS A 466 16.90 -17.42 39.77
CA LYS A 466 17.35 -18.68 39.16
C LYS A 466 18.18 -18.36 37.92
N PHE A 467 19.28 -19.10 37.72
CA PHE A 467 20.22 -18.93 36.61
C PHE A 467 20.40 -20.22 35.83
#